data_AF-A0A3D0STE8-F1
#
_entry.id   AF-A0A3D0STE8-F1
#
_cell.length_a   1.000
_cell.length_b   1.000
_cell.length_c   1.000
_cell.angle_alpha   90.00
_cell.angle_beta   90.00
_cell.angle_gamma   90.00
#
_symmetry.space_group_name_H-M   'P 1'
#
loop_
_entity.id
_entity.type
_entity.pdbx_description
1 polymer ?
#
loop_
_entity_poly.entity_id
_entity_poly.type
_entity_poly.pdbx_seq_one_letter_code
_entity_poly.pdbx_strand_id
1 'polypeptide(L)'
;MAQLDFLVGDIQGNTGKIITAAIDARDRLRADLIVFPELTLTGYPPEDLLLRPGFIRQVDPALQRLCSEIHDIAVVAGCPLPTPDGLRNAAVVLAGGVVRARYFKQWLPNYSVFDEKRYFVPGGDRVVFVSGGVRGGGSGWEVIRVPGHAAQAVE
;
A
#
# COMPACT_ATOMS: atom_id res chain seq x y z
N MET A 1 -13.52 1.78 -3.54
CA MET A 1 -12.23 2.46 -3.81
C MET A 1 -12.23 3.78 -3.06
N ALA A 2 -11.18 4.11 -2.33
CA ALA A 2 -11.10 5.35 -1.56
C ALA A 2 -10.32 6.39 -2.36
N GLN A 3 -10.99 7.45 -2.82
CA GLN A 3 -10.36 8.58 -3.49
C GLN A 3 -10.36 9.76 -2.52
N LEU A 4 -9.29 9.86 -1.73
CA LEU A 4 -9.12 10.86 -0.67
C LEU A 4 -7.86 11.67 -0.93
N ASP A 5 -7.85 12.90 -0.42
CA ASP A 5 -6.69 13.77 -0.48
C ASP A 5 -5.73 13.48 0.68
N PHE A 6 -4.58 12.91 0.36
CA PHE A 6 -3.49 12.62 1.29
C PHE A 6 -2.44 13.73 1.23
N LEU A 7 -2.01 14.20 2.40
CA LEU A 7 -1.08 15.31 2.49
C LEU A 7 0.36 14.78 2.38
N VAL A 8 1.10 15.26 1.39
CA VAL A 8 2.51 14.89 1.22
C VAL A 8 3.30 15.22 2.48
N GLY A 9 4.00 14.22 3.01
CA GLY A 9 4.84 14.37 4.21
C GLY A 9 4.13 14.08 5.54
N ASP A 10 2.81 14.13 5.60
CA ASP A 10 2.04 13.92 6.84
C ASP A 10 1.66 12.45 7.04
N ILE A 11 2.67 11.61 7.32
CA ILE A 11 2.47 10.16 7.49
C ILE A 11 1.45 9.87 8.60
N GLN A 12 1.48 10.60 9.71
CA GLN A 12 0.58 10.35 10.85
C GLN A 12 -0.87 10.74 10.54
N GLY A 13 -1.09 11.90 9.93
CA GLY A 13 -2.42 12.32 9.50
C GLY A 13 -2.99 11.43 8.40
N ASN A 14 -2.17 11.04 7.41
CA ASN A 14 -2.57 10.10 6.36
C ASN A 14 -2.93 8.72 6.95
N THR A 15 -2.16 8.23 7.92
CA THR A 15 -2.47 6.99 8.66
C THR A 15 -3.85 7.06 9.31
N GLY A 16 -4.15 8.18 10.00
CA GLY A 16 -5.47 8.40 10.58
C GLY A 16 -6.59 8.39 9.54
N LYS A 17 -6.40 9.07 8.40
CA LYS A 17 -7.38 9.07 7.30
C LYS A 17 -7.64 7.68 6.74
N ILE A 18 -6.60 6.86 6.56
CA ILE A 18 -6.73 5.47 6.10
C ILE A 18 -7.57 4.66 7.09
N ILE A 19 -7.28 4.76 8.38
CA ILE A 19 -8.01 4.04 9.45
C ILE A 19 -9.48 4.44 9.44
N THR A 20 -9.79 5.74 9.46
CA THR A 20 -11.16 6.23 9.43
C THR A 20 -11.91 5.73 8.20
N ALA A 21 -11.30 5.82 7.02
CA ALA A 21 -11.93 5.38 5.77
C ALA A 21 -12.14 3.86 5.71
N ALA A 22 -11.20 3.06 6.24
CA ALA A 22 -11.35 1.62 6.30
C ALA A 22 -12.48 1.19 7.24
N ILE A 23 -12.57 1.81 8.42
CA ILE A 23 -13.65 1.57 9.39
C ILE A 23 -15.01 1.98 8.79
N ASP A 24 -15.08 3.15 8.15
CA ASP A 24 -16.30 3.63 7.50
C ASP A 24 -16.79 2.69 6.39
N ALA A 25 -15.87 2.24 5.52
CA ALA A 25 -16.18 1.28 4.48
C ALA A 25 -16.67 -0.07 5.03
N ARG A 26 -16.07 -0.56 6.12
CA ARG A 26 -16.49 -1.78 6.79
C ARG A 26 -17.88 -1.65 7.40
N ASP A 27 -18.12 -0.58 8.15
CA ASP A 27 -19.30 -0.45 9.01
C ASP A 27 -20.52 0.01 8.22
N ARG A 28 -20.36 1.03 7.38
CA ARG A 28 -21.47 1.62 6.60
C ARG A 28 -21.70 0.91 5.28
N LEU A 29 -20.63 0.68 4.52
CA LEU A 29 -20.74 0.10 3.18
C LEU A 29 -20.67 -1.42 3.21
N ARG A 30 -20.41 -2.01 4.39
CA ARG A 30 -20.35 -3.46 4.58
C ARG A 30 -19.29 -4.11 3.68
N ALA A 31 -18.25 -3.37 3.30
CA ALA A 31 -17.20 -3.80 2.37
C ALA A 31 -16.20 -4.76 3.02
N ASP A 32 -15.75 -5.75 2.27
CA ASP A 32 -14.68 -6.69 2.67
C ASP A 32 -13.27 -6.17 2.33
N LEU A 33 -13.16 -5.21 1.41
CA LEU A 33 -11.90 -4.66 0.92
C LEU A 33 -12.01 -3.17 0.63
N ILE A 34 -10.99 -2.41 1.01
CA ILE A 34 -10.77 -1.03 0.58
C ILE A 34 -9.39 -0.88 -0.06
N VAL A 35 -9.33 -0.12 -1.15
CA VAL A 35 -8.12 0.13 -1.93
C VAL A 35 -7.87 1.62 -1.97
N PHE A 36 -6.63 2.01 -1.64
CA PHE A 36 -6.15 3.39 -1.62
C PHE A 36 -5.15 3.65 -2.77
N PRO A 37 -4.94 4.93 -3.14
CA PRO A 37 -3.99 5.32 -4.17
C PRO A 37 -2.52 4.95 -3.88
N GLU A 38 -1.68 5.15 -4.90
CA GLU A 38 -0.23 5.02 -4.82
C GLU A 38 0.40 5.95 -3.77
N LEU A 39 1.41 5.43 -3.03
CA LEU A 39 2.12 6.13 -1.94
C LEU A 39 1.21 6.86 -0.93
N THR A 40 -0.04 6.43 -0.79
CA THR A 40 -1.05 7.04 0.09
C THR A 40 -0.54 7.36 1.49
N LEU A 41 0.27 6.48 2.09
CA LEU A 41 0.76 6.68 3.45
C LEU A 41 1.67 7.92 3.56
N THR A 42 2.44 8.22 2.52
CA THR A 42 3.33 9.38 2.46
C THR A 42 2.76 10.57 1.69
N GLY A 43 1.67 10.36 0.94
CA GLY A 43 1.22 11.25 -0.13
C GLY A 43 2.05 11.08 -1.40
N TYR A 44 1.51 11.55 -2.53
CA TYR A 44 2.14 11.48 -3.85
C TYR A 44 2.09 12.85 -4.58
N PRO A 45 3.17 13.27 -5.26
CA PRO A 45 4.52 12.71 -5.21
C PRO A 45 5.29 13.21 -3.96
N PRO A 46 6.05 12.35 -3.25
CA PRO A 46 6.85 12.79 -2.11
C PRO A 46 8.26 13.31 -2.48
N GLU A 47 8.70 13.10 -3.72
CA GLU A 47 9.98 13.58 -4.27
C GLU A 47 11.18 13.35 -3.31
N ASP A 48 12.02 14.36 -3.08
CA ASP A 48 13.25 14.27 -2.28
C ASP A 48 12.99 13.98 -0.78
N LEU A 49 11.74 13.98 -0.29
CA LEU A 49 11.43 13.43 1.04
C LEU A 49 11.81 11.95 1.12
N LEU A 50 11.74 11.21 0.00
CA LEU A 50 12.15 9.81 -0.08
C LEU A 50 13.64 9.60 0.20
N LEU A 51 14.47 10.63 0.02
CA LEU A 51 15.90 10.60 0.30
C LEU A 51 16.21 10.88 1.79
N ARG A 52 15.20 11.23 2.61
CA ARG A 52 15.39 11.54 4.04
C ARG A 52 15.17 10.28 4.89
N PRO A 53 16.20 9.72 5.54
CA PRO A 53 16.04 8.50 6.34
C PRO A 53 15.03 8.64 7.48
N GLY A 54 14.95 9.83 8.09
CA GLY A 54 13.97 10.12 9.14
C GLY A 54 12.52 10.13 8.67
N PHE A 55 12.28 10.44 7.39
CA PHE A 55 10.95 10.35 6.79
C PHE A 55 10.57 8.88 6.56
N ILE A 56 11.47 8.11 5.93
CA ILE A 56 11.26 6.68 5.66
C ILE A 56 11.06 5.87 6.95
N ARG A 57 11.79 6.19 8.03
CA ARG A 57 11.63 5.51 9.33
C ARG A 57 10.24 5.63 9.95
N GLN A 58 9.42 6.59 9.53
CA GLN A 58 8.05 6.75 10.03
C GLN A 58 7.05 5.80 9.37
N VAL A 59 7.41 5.18 8.23
CA VAL A 59 6.53 4.27 7.50
C VAL A 59 6.21 3.00 8.29
N ASP A 60 7.22 2.38 8.92
CA ASP A 60 7.01 1.13 9.65
C ASP A 60 6.08 1.29 10.87
N PRO A 61 6.27 2.29 11.76
CA PRO A 61 5.31 2.57 12.84
C PRO A 61 3.89 2.86 12.32
N ALA A 62 3.77 3.56 11.20
CA ALA A 62 2.48 3.84 10.59
C ALA A 62 1.79 2.55 10.08
N LEU A 63 2.53 1.66 9.43
CA LEU A 63 2.01 0.34 9.02
C LEU A 63 1.60 -0.53 10.22
N GLN A 64 2.40 -0.52 11.29
CA GLN A 64 2.05 -1.21 12.52
C GLN A 64 0.75 -0.68 13.11
N ARG A 65 0.56 0.65 13.12
CA ARG A 65 -0.67 1.30 13.57
C ARG A 65 -1.88 0.91 12.71
N LEU A 66 -1.73 0.88 11.37
CA LEU A 66 -2.79 0.39 10.48
C LEU A 66 -3.17 -1.06 10.80
N CYS A 67 -2.18 -1.92 11.05
CA CYS A 67 -2.42 -3.31 11.42
C CYS A 67 -3.13 -3.43 12.78
N SER A 68 -2.79 -2.61 13.77
CA SER A 68 -3.39 -2.68 15.10
C SER A 68 -4.80 -2.09 15.17
N GLU A 69 -5.15 -1.13 14.32
CA GLU A 69 -6.43 -0.41 14.39
C GLU A 69 -7.46 -0.87 13.35
N ILE A 70 -7.04 -1.61 12.32
CA ILE A 70 -7.94 -2.06 11.24
C ILE A 70 -8.20 -3.57 11.34
N HIS A 71 -9.48 -3.91 11.54
CA HIS A 71 -9.96 -5.28 11.69
C HIS A 71 -11.20 -5.53 10.84
N ASP A 72 -11.42 -6.79 10.47
CA ASP A 72 -12.60 -7.27 9.74
C ASP A 72 -12.86 -6.61 8.37
N ILE A 73 -11.80 -6.04 7.77
CA ILE A 73 -11.73 -5.53 6.40
C ILE A 73 -10.28 -5.65 5.91
N ALA A 74 -10.09 -5.99 4.64
CA ALA A 74 -8.78 -5.92 4.00
C ALA A 74 -8.48 -4.50 3.50
N VAL A 75 -7.23 -4.10 3.55
CA VAL A 75 -6.76 -2.79 3.07
C VAL A 75 -5.62 -2.98 2.09
N VAL A 76 -5.69 -2.32 0.93
CA VAL A 76 -4.54 -2.10 0.05
C VAL A 76 -4.10 -0.65 0.16
N ALA A 77 -2.89 -0.40 0.65
CA ALA A 77 -2.33 0.94 0.81
C ALA A 77 -0.96 1.08 0.15
N GLY A 78 -0.71 2.23 -0.48
CA GLY A 78 0.59 2.56 -1.06
C GLY A 78 1.55 3.15 -0.04
N CYS A 79 2.81 2.71 -0.03
CA CYS A 79 3.89 3.29 0.79
C CYS A 79 5.29 2.97 0.24
N PRO A 80 6.32 3.77 0.55
CA PRO A 80 7.69 3.41 0.22
C PRO A 80 8.26 2.44 1.25
N LEU A 81 8.85 1.32 0.81
CA LEU A 81 9.42 0.30 1.69
C LEU A 81 10.93 0.12 1.45
N PRO A 82 11.77 0.18 2.51
CA PRO A 82 13.18 -0.18 2.40
C PRO A 82 13.34 -1.68 2.11
N THR A 83 14.25 -2.02 1.21
CA THR A 83 14.70 -3.40 0.95
C THR A 83 16.23 -3.45 0.85
N PRO A 84 16.85 -4.65 0.88
CA PRO A 84 18.30 -4.77 0.68
C PRO A 84 18.80 -4.14 -0.62
N ASP A 85 17.97 -4.13 -1.67
CA ASP A 85 18.32 -3.56 -2.98
C ASP A 85 18.10 -2.04 -3.07
N GLY A 86 17.51 -1.42 -2.04
CA GLY A 86 17.11 -0.01 -2.04
C GLY A 86 15.64 0.19 -1.68
N LEU A 87 15.17 1.42 -1.83
CA LEU A 87 13.78 1.78 -1.54
C LEU A 87 12.87 1.31 -2.68
N ARG A 88 11.69 0.79 -2.36
CA ARG A 88 10.70 0.32 -3.34
C ARG A 88 9.37 1.01 -3.14
N ASN A 89 8.72 1.37 -4.24
CA ASN A 89 7.34 1.83 -4.24
C ASN A 89 6.42 0.62 -4.08
N ALA A 90 5.73 0.51 -2.95
CA ALA A 90 5.00 -0.68 -2.59
C ALA A 90 3.49 -0.44 -2.47
N ALA A 91 2.71 -1.44 -2.87
CA ALA A 91 1.34 -1.63 -2.42
C ALA A 91 1.32 -2.76 -1.38
N VAL A 92 0.89 -2.46 -0.16
CA VAL A 92 0.80 -3.44 0.92
C VAL A 92 -0.65 -3.87 1.13
N VAL A 93 -0.84 -5.16 1.38
CA VAL A 93 -2.14 -5.72 1.74
C VAL A 93 -2.15 -6.02 3.23
N LEU A 94 -3.09 -5.40 3.96
CA LEU A 94 -3.31 -5.60 5.38
C LEU A 94 -4.60 -6.39 5.57
N ALA A 95 -4.57 -7.47 6.33
CA ALA A 95 -5.79 -8.20 6.71
C ALA A 95 -5.56 -9.04 7.97
N GLY A 96 -6.54 -9.03 8.88
CA GLY A 96 -6.44 -9.75 10.16
C GLY A 96 -5.27 -9.28 11.01
N GLY A 97 -5.06 -7.96 11.06
CA GLY A 97 -4.07 -7.32 11.93
C GLY A 97 -2.61 -7.50 11.53
N VAL A 98 -2.31 -7.93 10.30
CA VAL A 98 -0.94 -8.09 9.80
C VAL A 98 -0.83 -7.72 8.33
N VAL A 99 0.39 -7.42 7.88
CA VAL A 99 0.73 -7.30 6.46
C VAL A 99 0.73 -8.70 5.84
N ARG A 100 -0.25 -9.00 4.99
CA ARG A 100 -0.36 -10.28 4.27
C ARG A 100 0.51 -10.32 3.02
N ALA A 101 0.57 -9.22 2.28
CA ALA A 101 1.31 -9.17 1.03
C ALA A 101 1.96 -7.80 0.79
N ARG A 102 2.98 -7.80 -0.06
CA ARG A 102 3.68 -6.62 -0.55
C ARG A 102 3.92 -6.80 -2.03
N TYR A 103 3.33 -5.93 -2.84
CA TYR A 103 3.67 -5.78 -4.25
C TYR A 103 4.63 -4.61 -4.38
N PHE A 104 5.64 -4.74 -5.25
CA PHE A 104 6.57 -3.66 -5.57
C PHE A 104 6.38 -3.25 -7.02
N LYS A 105 6.21 -1.94 -7.25
CA LYS A 105 6.04 -1.37 -8.58
C LYS A 105 7.22 -1.77 -9.47
N GLN A 106 6.91 -2.42 -10.58
CA GLN A 106 7.92 -2.98 -11.48
C GLN A 106 8.36 -1.96 -12.53
N TRP A 107 7.41 -1.20 -13.08
CA TRP A 107 7.69 -0.16 -14.05
C TRP A 107 7.72 1.21 -13.39
N LEU A 108 8.91 1.80 -13.37
CA LEU A 108 9.17 3.10 -12.75
C LEU A 108 9.20 4.18 -13.85
N PRO A 109 8.14 4.98 -14.01
CA PRO A 109 8.11 6.06 -14.99
C PRO A 109 9.23 7.08 -14.72
N ASN A 110 9.86 7.54 -15.80
CA ASN A 110 10.98 8.49 -15.72
C ASN A 110 10.95 9.53 -16.85
N TYR A 111 9.75 10.03 -17.16
CA TYR A 111 9.49 11.00 -18.22
C TYR A 111 8.59 12.12 -17.68
N SER A 112 8.72 13.30 -18.29
CA SER A 112 7.94 14.48 -17.89
C SER A 112 8.12 14.80 -16.40
N VAL A 113 7.04 14.78 -15.62
CA VAL A 113 7.02 15.07 -14.18
C VAL A 113 7.42 13.88 -13.30
N PHE A 114 7.63 12.69 -13.88
CA PHE A 114 8.01 11.49 -13.13
C PHE A 114 9.53 11.28 -13.13
N ASP A 115 10.10 11.09 -11.95
CA ASP A 115 11.52 10.75 -11.75
C ASP A 115 11.66 9.54 -10.80
N GLU A 116 10.81 8.52 -10.96
CA GLU A 116 10.74 7.41 -9.99
C GLU A 116 12.02 6.57 -9.94
N LYS A 117 12.81 6.52 -11.03
CA LYS A 117 14.09 5.78 -11.04
C LYS A 117 15.17 6.46 -10.18
N ARG A 118 15.01 7.74 -9.84
CA ARG A 118 15.87 8.43 -8.89
C ARG A 118 15.70 7.89 -7.47
N TYR A 119 14.48 7.50 -7.10
CA TYR A 119 14.11 7.17 -5.72
C TYR A 119 13.90 5.68 -5.46
N PHE A 120 13.44 4.93 -6.46
CA PHE A 120 12.99 3.56 -6.29
C PHE A 120 13.76 2.55 -7.15
N VAL A 121 13.83 1.31 -6.64
CA VAL A 121 14.26 0.14 -7.42
C VAL A 121 13.05 -0.71 -7.82
N PRO A 122 13.01 -1.23 -9.07
CA PRO A 122 11.84 -1.90 -9.63
C PRO A 122 11.62 -3.29 -9.01
N GLY A 123 10.36 -3.62 -8.70
CA GLY A 123 9.93 -4.96 -8.28
C GLY A 123 10.13 -6.04 -9.36
N GLY A 124 10.14 -7.31 -8.95
CA GLY A 124 10.33 -8.45 -9.86
C GLY A 124 9.20 -9.49 -9.90
N ASP A 125 8.25 -9.40 -8.96
CA ASP A 125 7.20 -10.41 -8.79
C ASP A 125 5.80 -9.82 -8.99
N ARG A 126 4.88 -10.65 -9.50
CA ARG A 126 3.44 -10.41 -9.43
C ARG A 126 2.93 -10.92 -8.09
N VAL A 127 1.92 -10.23 -7.56
CA VAL A 127 1.25 -10.63 -6.33
C VAL A 127 -0.24 -10.71 -6.60
N VAL A 128 -0.81 -11.89 -6.34
CA VAL A 128 -2.26 -12.11 -6.34
C VAL A 128 -2.70 -12.29 -4.90
N PHE A 129 -3.63 -11.44 -4.47
CA PHE A 129 -4.28 -11.56 -3.17
C PHE A 129 -5.71 -12.02 -3.37
N VAL A 130 -6.07 -13.14 -2.75
CA VAL A 130 -7.42 -13.68 -2.76
C VAL A 130 -8.05 -13.42 -1.40
N SER A 131 -9.12 -12.63 -1.43
CA SER A 131 -9.98 -12.35 -0.28
C SER A 131 -11.12 -13.35 -0.25
N GLY A 132 -11.06 -14.36 0.61
CA GLY A 132 -12.26 -15.10 1.02
C GLY A 132 -13.16 -14.15 1.82
N GLY A 133 -14.42 -14.00 1.41
CA GLY A 133 -15.35 -13.07 2.06
C GLY A 133 -15.34 -13.21 3.59
N VAL A 134 -15.34 -12.09 4.30
CA VAL A 134 -15.17 -12.08 5.77
C VAL A 134 -16.43 -12.63 6.48
N ARG A 135 -17.56 -12.72 5.76
CA ARG A 135 -18.87 -13.08 6.32
C ARG A 135 -19.38 -14.38 5.72
N GLY A 136 -19.18 -15.48 6.45
CA GLY A 136 -19.72 -16.79 6.07
C GLY A 136 -18.96 -18.02 6.54
N GLY A 137 -18.07 -17.91 7.55
CA GLY A 137 -17.45 -19.08 8.18
C GLY A 137 -16.15 -19.61 7.54
N GLY A 138 -15.60 -18.92 6.53
CA GLY A 138 -14.27 -19.21 5.99
C GLY A 138 -13.41 -17.95 5.96
N SER A 139 -12.57 -17.74 6.98
CA SER A 139 -11.54 -16.69 6.98
C SER A 139 -10.33 -17.10 6.13
N GLY A 140 -10.54 -17.30 4.83
CA GLY A 140 -9.47 -17.68 3.91
C GLY A 140 -8.85 -16.46 3.25
N TRP A 141 -7.73 -15.94 3.77
CA TRP A 141 -6.87 -15.01 3.04
C TRP A 141 -5.73 -15.78 2.41
N GLU A 142 -5.61 -15.74 1.09
CA GLU A 142 -4.51 -16.42 0.38
C GLU A 142 -3.69 -15.40 -0.40
N VAL A 143 -2.36 -15.56 -0.37
CA VAL A 143 -1.40 -14.74 -1.11
C VAL A 143 -0.59 -15.65 -2.01
N ILE A 144 -0.72 -15.45 -3.32
CA ILE A 144 0.05 -16.17 -4.32
C ILE A 144 1.07 -15.20 -4.89
N ARG A 145 2.35 -15.52 -4.76
CA ARG A 145 3.44 -14.81 -5.43
C ARG A 145 3.80 -15.56 -6.70
N VAL A 146 3.79 -14.86 -7.83
CA VAL A 146 4.16 -15.43 -9.12
C VAL A 146 5.38 -14.67 -9.63
N PRO A 147 6.53 -15.35 -9.83
CA PRO A 147 7.72 -14.72 -10.38
C PRO A 147 7.45 -14.08 -11.75
N GLY A 148 8.11 -12.97 -12.02
CA GLY A 148 8.11 -12.32 -13.33
C GLY A 148 7.29 -11.04 -13.41
N HIS A 149 7.36 -10.39 -14.56
CA HIS A 149 6.80 -9.06 -14.75
C HIS A 149 5.30 -9.11 -15.05
N ALA A 150 4.48 -8.25 -14.47
CA ALA A 150 3.07 -8.08 -14.87
C ALA A 150 3.00 -7.83 -16.38
N ALA A 151 2.16 -8.58 -17.11
CA ALA A 151 1.92 -8.29 -18.51
C ALA A 151 1.30 -6.89 -18.60
N GLN A 152 1.88 -6.00 -19.41
CA GLN A 152 1.31 -4.68 -19.61
C GLN A 152 -0.10 -4.85 -20.20
N ALA A 153 -1.09 -4.21 -19.57
CA ALA A 153 -2.25 -3.76 -20.33
C ALA A 153 -1.73 -2.68 -21.27
N VAL A 154 -1.53 -3.06 -22.53
CA VAL A 154 -1.22 -2.12 -23.60
C VAL A 154 -2.55 -1.43 -23.93
N GLU A 155 -2.68 -0.16 -23.54
CA GLU A 155 -3.58 0.79 -24.23
C GLU A 155 -2.78 1.55 -25.28
#